data_AF-T0ZUW0-F1
#
_entry.id   AF-T0ZUW0-F1
#
_cell.length_a   1.000
_cell.length_b   1.000
_cell.length_c   1.000
_cell.angle_alpha   90.00
_cell.angle_beta   90.00
_cell.angle_gamma   90.00
#
_symmetry.space_group_name_H-M   'P 1'
#
loop_
_entity.id
_entity.type
_entity.pdbx_description
1 polymer ?
#
loop_
_entity_poly.entity_id
_entity_poly.type
_entity_poly.pdbx_seq_one_letter_code
_entity_poly.pdbx_strand_id
1 'polypeptide(L)'
;MDSAEAANAWRTQSGVTRISARSGRAIDELPSNLTELRAVSQRLVAHYLGNSDGSTGPISGERLKEVDLRYARTMFDHLLDLGQPTLSRDRSPDERLPGCCRDFAVLFVSMARHKGIPARVRVGYATYFKPG
;
A
#
# COMPACT_ATOMS: atom_id res chain seq x y z
N MET A 1 13.72 25.66 0.72
CA MET A 1 13.53 24.57 1.71
C MET A 1 14.85 23.84 1.77
N ASP A 2 15.52 23.89 2.91
CA ASP A 2 16.77 23.16 3.12
C ASP A 2 16.51 21.63 3.07
N SER A 3 17.52 20.85 2.71
CA SER A 3 17.43 19.39 2.54
C SER A 3 16.92 18.69 3.82
N ALA A 4 17.33 19.17 4.99
CA ALA A 4 16.86 18.67 6.29
C ALA A 4 15.37 18.95 6.51
N GLU A 5 14.91 20.14 6.13
CA GLU A 5 13.51 20.56 6.25
C GLU A 5 12.59 19.75 5.31
N ALA A 6 13.04 19.52 4.07
CA ALA A 6 12.34 18.68 3.09
C ALA A 6 12.27 17.21 3.56
N ALA A 7 13.38 16.68 4.10
CA ALA A 7 13.40 15.34 4.68
C ALA A 7 12.42 15.22 5.86
N ASN A 8 12.31 16.24 6.71
CA ASN A 8 11.38 16.23 7.83
C ASN A 8 9.92 16.28 7.36
N ALA A 9 9.62 17.12 6.36
CA ALA A 9 8.28 17.19 5.76
C ALA A 9 7.84 15.84 5.16
N TRP A 10 8.77 15.07 4.57
CA TRP A 10 8.45 13.77 3.97
C TRP A 10 8.36 12.60 4.94
N ARG A 11 8.70 12.79 6.22
CA ARG A 11 8.43 11.82 7.30
C ARG A 11 7.00 11.93 7.84
N THR A 12 6.37 13.09 7.68
CA THR A 12 5.06 13.37 8.29
C THR A 12 3.93 12.71 7.50
N GLN A 13 3.00 12.05 8.21
CA GLN A 13 1.80 11.48 7.60
C GLN A 13 0.86 12.57 7.09
N SER A 14 0.29 12.39 5.89
CA SER A 14 -0.79 13.25 5.37
C SER A 14 -2.16 12.66 5.67
N GLY A 15 -3.24 13.34 5.28
CA GLY A 15 -4.59 12.75 5.34
C GLY A 15 -4.74 11.43 4.57
N VAL A 16 -3.92 11.22 3.52
CA VAL A 16 -3.94 10.00 2.69
C VAL A 16 -3.11 8.88 3.31
N THR A 17 -1.99 9.20 3.96
CA THR A 17 -1.04 8.21 4.49
C THR A 17 -1.18 7.96 5.99
N ARG A 18 -2.05 8.71 6.68
CA ARG A 18 -2.35 8.48 8.09
C ARG A 18 -2.88 7.07 8.30
N ILE A 19 -2.39 6.41 9.35
CA ILE A 19 -2.77 5.06 9.75
C ILE A 19 -3.55 5.07 11.08
N SER A 20 -4.16 3.93 11.44
CA SER A 20 -4.71 3.71 12.78
C SER A 20 -3.61 3.25 13.75
N ALA A 21 -3.89 3.26 15.06
CA ALA A 21 -2.98 2.69 16.06
C ALA A 21 -2.82 1.17 15.90
N ARG A 22 -3.88 0.47 15.47
CA ARG A 22 -3.86 -0.97 15.16
C ARG A 22 -2.89 -1.25 14.02
N SER A 23 -3.03 -0.52 12.92
CA SER A 23 -2.16 -0.65 11.76
C SER A 23 -0.71 -0.26 12.09
N GLY A 24 -0.50 0.73 12.97
CA GLY A 24 0.82 1.10 13.48
C GLY A 24 1.55 -0.08 14.13
N ARG A 25 0.89 -0.80 15.05
CA ARG A 25 1.47 -1.99 15.69
C ARG A 25 1.82 -3.10 14.70
N ALA A 26 0.95 -3.35 13.73
CA ALA A 26 1.23 -4.35 12.68
C ALA A 26 2.41 -3.93 11.79
N ILE A 27 2.59 -2.63 11.54
CA ILE A 27 3.75 -2.11 10.82
C ILE A 27 5.00 -2.17 11.69
N ASP A 28 4.91 -2.02 13.01
CA ASP A 28 6.05 -2.13 13.93
C ASP A 28 6.74 -3.51 13.84
N GLU A 29 5.99 -4.56 13.56
CA GLU A 29 6.49 -5.94 13.32
C GLU A 29 7.20 -6.11 11.97
N LEU A 30 7.01 -5.18 11.02
CA LEU A 30 7.67 -5.24 9.72
C LEU A 30 9.14 -4.81 9.79
N PRO A 31 9.99 -5.25 8.86
CA PRO A 31 11.34 -4.74 8.76
C PRO A 31 11.40 -3.24 8.45
N SER A 32 12.53 -2.61 8.76
CA SER A 32 12.71 -1.16 8.72
C SER A 32 13.57 -0.64 7.56
N ASN A 33 13.78 -1.44 6.50
CA ASN A 33 14.46 -0.98 5.28
C ASN A 33 13.50 -0.93 4.08
N LEU A 34 13.82 -0.06 3.12
CA LEU A 34 12.95 0.23 1.97
C LEU A 34 12.74 -1.00 1.06
N THR A 35 13.76 -1.85 0.90
CA THR A 35 13.68 -3.03 0.04
C THR A 35 12.64 -4.01 0.56
N GLU A 36 12.64 -4.29 1.86
CA GLU A 36 11.68 -5.20 2.47
C GLU A 36 10.29 -4.58 2.59
N LEU A 37 10.19 -3.28 2.92
CA LEU A 37 8.90 -2.59 2.89
C LEU A 37 8.26 -2.58 1.48
N ARG A 38 9.08 -2.50 0.44
CA ARG A 38 8.62 -2.64 -0.95
C ARG A 38 8.07 -4.04 -1.17
N ALA A 39 8.81 -5.08 -0.76
CA ALA A 39 8.38 -6.47 -0.89
C ALA A 39 7.05 -6.73 -0.15
N VAL A 40 6.87 -6.16 1.05
CA VAL A 40 5.59 -6.21 1.77
C VAL A 40 4.48 -5.54 0.95
N SER A 41 4.69 -4.30 0.48
CA SER A 41 3.66 -3.58 -0.27
C SER A 41 3.17 -4.32 -1.52
N GLN A 42 4.06 -5.05 -2.21
CA GLN A 42 3.73 -5.86 -3.39
C GLN A 42 2.76 -7.01 -3.09
N ARG A 43 2.69 -7.46 -1.85
CA ARG A 43 1.84 -8.58 -1.41
C ARG A 43 0.52 -8.11 -0.81
N LEU A 44 0.32 -6.81 -0.64
CA LEU A 44 -0.89 -6.24 -0.02
C LEU A 44 -1.99 -5.90 -1.03
N VAL A 45 -1.63 -5.57 -2.28
CA VAL A 45 -2.59 -5.09 -3.29
C VAL A 45 -2.63 -6.06 -4.47
N ALA A 46 -3.84 -6.32 -4.97
CA ALA A 46 -4.08 -6.97 -6.24
C ALA A 46 -4.53 -5.92 -7.26
N HIS A 47 -3.77 -5.76 -8.36
CA HIS A 47 -4.01 -4.69 -9.32
C HIS A 47 -5.27 -4.97 -10.16
N TYR A 48 -6.36 -4.23 -9.98
CA TYR A 48 -7.65 -4.57 -10.60
C TYR A 48 -7.69 -4.52 -12.14
N LEU A 49 -6.77 -3.78 -12.78
CA LEU A 49 -6.58 -3.80 -14.25
C LEU A 49 -5.45 -4.72 -14.71
N GLY A 50 -4.62 -5.22 -13.79
CA GLY A 50 -3.40 -5.96 -14.10
C GLY A 50 -3.63 -7.46 -14.26
N ASN A 51 -4.88 -7.88 -14.44
CA ASN A 51 -5.32 -9.27 -14.37
C ASN A 51 -4.86 -10.16 -15.55
N SER A 52 -3.95 -9.69 -16.40
CA SER A 52 -3.58 -10.40 -17.64
C SER A 52 -2.84 -11.72 -17.40
N ASP A 53 -2.20 -11.90 -16.24
CA ASP A 53 -1.44 -13.11 -15.89
C ASP A 53 -2.11 -13.99 -14.82
N GLY A 54 -3.33 -13.64 -14.39
CA GLY A 54 -4.07 -14.37 -13.35
C GLY A 54 -3.54 -14.21 -11.92
N SER A 55 -2.49 -13.40 -11.70
CA SER A 55 -1.83 -13.24 -10.39
C SER A 55 -2.69 -12.54 -9.32
N THR A 56 -3.81 -11.95 -9.72
CA THR A 56 -4.70 -11.11 -8.90
C THR A 56 -6.03 -11.79 -8.55
N GLY A 57 -6.35 -12.94 -9.15
CA GLY A 57 -7.63 -13.60 -8.97
C GLY A 57 -8.84 -12.79 -9.46
N PRO A 58 -10.07 -13.32 -9.35
CA PRO A 58 -11.26 -12.61 -9.77
C PRO A 58 -11.61 -11.47 -8.80
N ILE A 59 -11.41 -10.22 -9.21
CA ILE A 59 -11.92 -9.02 -8.51
C ILE A 59 -13.26 -8.67 -9.16
N SER A 60 -14.36 -8.93 -8.45
CA SER A 60 -15.71 -8.69 -8.99
C SER A 60 -16.72 -8.38 -7.88
N GLY A 61 -17.92 -7.94 -8.28
CA GLY A 61 -19.03 -7.67 -7.36
C GLY A 61 -18.67 -6.66 -6.27
N GLU A 62 -19.02 -6.99 -5.02
CA GLU A 62 -18.79 -6.12 -3.87
C GLU A 62 -17.31 -5.81 -3.61
N ARG A 63 -16.39 -6.74 -3.92
CA ARG A 63 -14.94 -6.52 -3.75
C ARG A 63 -14.43 -5.39 -4.63
N LEU A 64 -15.03 -5.14 -5.80
CA LEU A 64 -14.58 -4.05 -6.69
C LEU A 64 -14.79 -2.67 -6.05
N LYS A 65 -15.77 -2.52 -5.14
CA LYS A 65 -16.01 -1.27 -4.41
C LYS A 65 -14.86 -0.90 -3.47
N GLU A 66 -13.99 -1.86 -3.14
CA GLU A 66 -12.84 -1.61 -2.27
C GLU A 66 -11.73 -0.79 -2.94
N VAL A 67 -11.75 -0.67 -4.26
CA VAL A 67 -10.88 0.27 -4.99
C VAL A 67 -11.08 1.72 -4.49
N ASP A 68 -12.26 2.02 -3.93
CA ASP A 68 -12.58 3.33 -3.38
C ASP A 68 -12.20 3.51 -1.90
N LEU A 69 -11.55 2.54 -1.24
CA LEU A 69 -11.08 2.73 0.15
C LEU A 69 -10.08 3.89 0.29
N ARG A 70 -9.24 4.10 -0.73
CA ARG A 70 -8.38 5.29 -1.04
C ARG A 70 -7.39 5.79 0.03
N TYR A 71 -7.61 5.54 1.32
CA TYR A 71 -6.89 6.09 2.46
C TYR A 71 -6.15 4.99 3.22
N ALA A 72 -4.88 5.22 3.57
CA ALA A 72 -4.02 4.21 4.20
C ALA A 72 -4.63 3.60 5.46
N ARG A 73 -5.23 4.42 6.34
CA ARG A 73 -5.96 3.94 7.53
C ARG A 73 -6.97 2.86 7.17
N THR A 74 -7.92 3.19 6.29
CA THR A 74 -8.99 2.27 5.91
C THR A 74 -8.45 1.04 5.20
N MET A 75 -7.47 1.23 4.30
CA MET A 75 -6.86 0.12 3.56
C MET A 75 -6.10 -0.85 4.47
N PHE A 76 -5.28 -0.37 5.41
CA PHE A 76 -4.58 -1.25 6.34
C PHE A 76 -5.51 -1.94 7.33
N ASP A 77 -6.48 -1.21 7.88
CA ASP A 77 -7.45 -1.81 8.81
C ASP A 77 -8.24 -2.91 8.11
N HIS A 78 -8.70 -2.68 6.88
CA HIS A 78 -9.34 -3.70 6.05
C HIS A 78 -8.42 -4.89 5.73
N LEU A 79 -7.15 -4.64 5.41
CA LEU A 79 -6.16 -5.71 5.19
C LEU A 79 -5.86 -6.56 6.43
N LEU A 80 -6.08 -6.02 7.63
CA LEU A 80 -5.95 -6.73 8.89
C LEU A 80 -7.23 -7.46 9.29
N ASP A 81 -8.37 -7.10 8.69
CA ASP A 81 -9.65 -7.81 8.81
C ASP A 81 -9.75 -8.94 7.77
N LEU A 82 -9.11 -8.78 6.60
CA LEU A 82 -8.94 -9.81 5.58
C LEU A 82 -7.93 -10.88 6.03
N GLY A 83 -8.42 -11.86 6.80
CA GLY A 83 -7.66 -13.02 7.25
C GLY A 83 -6.99 -12.82 8.62
N GLN A 84 -5.69 -13.12 8.72
CA GLN A 84 -4.92 -12.96 9.96
C GLN A 84 -4.42 -11.52 10.17
N PRO A 85 -4.41 -10.99 11.41
CA PRO A 85 -4.12 -9.58 11.70
C PRO A 85 -2.61 -9.25 11.67
N THR A 86 -1.90 -9.65 10.61
CA THR A 86 -0.48 -9.35 10.39
C THR A 86 -0.21 -8.92 8.95
N LEU A 87 0.73 -7.99 8.75
CA LEU A 87 1.16 -7.54 7.42
C LEU A 87 2.35 -8.34 6.85
N SER A 88 3.03 -9.15 7.68
CA SER A 88 4.30 -9.81 7.32
C SER A 88 4.17 -11.09 6.49
N ARG A 89 2.99 -11.71 6.50
CA ARG A 89 2.75 -12.98 5.82
C ARG A 89 2.48 -12.80 4.33
N ASP A 90 2.69 -13.88 3.60
CA ASP A 90 2.19 -14.00 2.23
C ASP A 90 0.65 -14.08 2.23
N ARG A 91 0.05 -13.52 1.17
CA ARG A 91 -1.40 -13.43 0.95
C ARG A 91 -1.75 -14.10 -0.35
N SER A 92 -2.78 -14.94 -0.34
CA SER A 92 -3.42 -15.37 -1.58
C SER A 92 -4.11 -14.17 -2.24
N PRO A 93 -4.39 -14.23 -3.56
CA PRO A 93 -4.95 -13.08 -4.26
C PRO A 93 -6.26 -12.53 -3.67
N ASP A 94 -7.11 -13.39 -3.12
CA ASP A 94 -8.37 -13.05 -2.46
C ASP A 94 -8.20 -12.33 -1.10
N GLU A 95 -7.06 -12.52 -0.45
CA GLU A 95 -6.70 -11.84 0.81
C GLU A 95 -5.99 -10.50 0.59
N ARG A 96 -5.77 -10.11 -0.67
CA ARG A 96 -5.21 -8.82 -1.03
C ARG A 96 -6.32 -7.80 -1.21
N LEU A 97 -5.95 -6.53 -1.10
CA LEU A 97 -6.84 -5.41 -1.39
C LEU A 97 -6.91 -5.18 -2.91
N PRO A 98 -8.09 -5.18 -3.54
CA PRO A 98 -8.28 -4.64 -4.87
C PRO A 98 -7.85 -3.18 -4.93
N GLY A 99 -6.87 -2.88 -5.77
CA GLY A 99 -6.35 -1.52 -5.90
C GLY A 99 -5.54 -1.33 -7.17
N CYS A 100 -4.83 -0.21 -7.28
CA CYS A 100 -3.95 0.06 -8.42
C CYS A 100 -2.56 0.53 -7.97
N CYS A 101 -1.71 0.94 -8.93
CA CYS A 101 -0.38 1.49 -8.69
C CYS A 101 -0.35 2.57 -7.59
N ARG A 102 -1.43 3.38 -7.50
CA ARG A 102 -1.58 4.40 -6.46
C ARG A 102 -1.57 3.78 -5.06
N ASP A 103 -2.31 2.71 -4.86
CA ASP A 103 -2.54 2.14 -3.53
C ASP A 103 -1.29 1.42 -3.03
N PHE A 104 -0.56 0.73 -3.92
CA PHE A 104 0.80 0.25 -3.63
C PHE A 104 1.70 1.39 -3.11
N ALA A 105 1.74 2.51 -3.82
CA ALA A 105 2.59 3.64 -3.46
C ALA A 105 2.15 4.30 -2.14
N VAL A 106 0.85 4.43 -1.90
CA VAL A 106 0.30 4.99 -0.66
C VAL A 106 0.63 4.10 0.53
N LEU A 107 0.40 2.79 0.45
CA LEU A 107 0.70 1.85 1.53
C LEU A 107 2.20 1.82 1.84
N PHE A 108 3.05 1.74 0.80
CA PHE A 108 4.50 1.80 0.96
C PHE A 108 4.98 3.07 1.67
N VAL A 109 4.55 4.24 1.20
CA VAL A 109 4.94 5.53 1.80
C VAL A 109 4.41 5.66 3.23
N SER A 110 3.23 5.13 3.52
CA SER A 110 2.66 5.12 4.87
C SER A 110 3.51 4.29 5.84
N MET A 111 3.97 3.10 5.42
CA MET A 111 4.88 2.25 6.20
C MET A 111 6.24 2.92 6.40
N ALA A 112 6.83 3.44 5.31
CA ALA A 112 8.12 4.13 5.37
C ALA A 112 8.09 5.30 6.36
N ARG A 113 7.07 6.16 6.27
CA ARG A 113 6.86 7.29 7.19
C ARG A 113 6.65 6.86 8.64
N HIS A 114 5.91 5.78 8.87
CA HIS A 114 5.72 5.21 10.21
C HIS A 114 7.05 4.72 10.81
N LYS A 115 7.91 4.09 9.98
CA LYS A 115 9.29 3.72 10.33
C LYS A 115 10.25 4.92 10.34
N GLY A 116 9.73 6.14 10.24
CA GLY A 116 10.50 7.38 10.24
C GLY A 116 11.26 7.65 8.96
N ILE A 117 11.15 6.87 7.88
CA ILE A 117 11.90 7.09 6.64
C ILE A 117 11.22 8.18 5.79
N PRO A 118 11.93 9.24 5.37
CA PRO A 118 11.36 10.26 4.47
C PRO A 118 10.94 9.64 3.13
N ALA A 119 9.67 9.77 2.78
CA ALA A 119 9.16 9.26 1.50
C ALA A 119 8.05 10.16 0.93
N ARG A 120 7.99 10.23 -0.41
CA ARG A 120 6.92 10.92 -1.14
C ARG A 120 6.48 10.11 -2.35
N VAL A 121 5.19 10.13 -2.65
CA VAL A 121 4.64 9.57 -3.89
C VAL A 121 4.88 10.59 -5.01
N ARG A 122 5.29 10.10 -6.18
CA ARG A 122 5.30 10.84 -7.45
C ARG A 122 4.37 10.15 -8.42
N VAL A 123 3.65 10.94 -9.21
CA VAL A 123 2.65 10.43 -10.16
C VAL A 123 3.13 10.71 -11.57
N GLY A 124 2.96 9.73 -12.46
CA GLY A 124 3.22 9.83 -13.89
C GLY A 124 2.23 8.95 -14.65
N TYR A 125 2.10 9.19 -15.94
CA TYR A 125 1.21 8.45 -16.83
C TYR A 125 2.04 7.50 -17.69
N ALA A 126 1.50 6.32 -17.97
CA ALA A 126 2.17 5.35 -18.83
C ALA A 126 1.16 4.49 -19.59
N THR A 127 1.56 4.03 -20.78
CA THR A 127 0.72 3.27 -21.71
C THR A 127 1.00 1.76 -21.66
N TYR A 128 1.76 1.27 -20.68
CA TYR A 128 2.30 -0.10 -20.65
C TYR A 128 1.25 -1.23 -20.54
N PHE A 129 -0.02 -0.91 -20.28
CA PHE A 129 -1.12 -1.89 -20.35
C PHE A 129 -1.62 -2.12 -21.79
N LYS A 130 -1.21 -1.30 -22.75
CA LYS A 130 -1.53 -1.47 -24.17
C LYS A 130 -0.26 -1.89 -24.92
N PRO A 131 -0.35 -2.86 -25.86
CA PRO A 131 0.71 -3.06 -26.85
C PRO A 131 0.98 -1.74 -27.58
N GLY A 132 2.26 -1.46 -27.84
CA GLY A 132 2.70 -0.29 -28.60
C GLY A 132 2.29 -0.34 -30.06
#